data_AF-W0BFW2-F1
#
_entry.id   AF-W0BFW2-F1
#
_cell.length_a   1.000
_cell.length_b   1.000
_cell.length_c   1.000
_cell.angle_alpha   90.00
_cell.angle_beta   90.00
_cell.angle_gamma   90.00
#
_symmetry.space_group_name_H-M   'P 1'
#
loop_
_entity.id
_entity.type
_entity.pdbx_description
1 polymer ?
#
loop_
_entity_poly.entity_id
_entity_poly.type
_entity_poly.pdbx_seq_one_letter_code
_entity_poly.pdbx_strand_id
1 'polypeptide(L)'
;MVVDWLACGINPNLSRIFIQSWVPEHAELHLLLSMITPLGWLERVPSYKEQQEKLREKDLSTYGFLGYPLLQSADVLLYKADYVPVGEDQAPHVELIREVARRFNYLYGREPNFENLVNEAIKKMGKKNSKLYVQLRKKFQQEGCYESLNTARALLTNQPNLSIGDKERLLGYLDGEGKIILPEPQIMLTEHAKMPGLDGNKMSKSYNNTISLREEPEQVEKKILTMPTDPARVKRTDPGEPERCPLWQLHKVYSDDAIKDWAQQGCRTANIGCIDCKRPVIDAINRELRPIQSAIKEYEADMGSVKRILVEGSEQAREEANKTLEDVREVMGLDY
;
A
#
# COMPACT_ATOMS: atom_id res chain seq x y z
N MET A 1 6.83 -5.68 -15.81
CA MET A 1 6.21 -5.51 -14.47
C MET A 1 6.22 -6.82 -13.69
N VAL A 2 5.41 -7.83 -14.04
CA VAL A 2 5.35 -9.10 -13.28
C VAL A 2 6.70 -9.81 -13.23
N VAL A 3 7.40 -9.92 -14.37
CA VAL A 3 8.77 -10.46 -14.43
C VAL A 3 9.72 -9.70 -13.50
N ASP A 4 9.57 -8.38 -13.40
CA ASP A 4 10.44 -7.56 -12.54
C ASP A 4 10.13 -7.82 -11.06
N TRP A 5 8.86 -7.98 -10.69
CA TRP A 5 8.46 -8.35 -9.33
C TRP A 5 9.00 -9.72 -8.92
N LEU A 6 8.88 -10.72 -9.79
CA LEU A 6 9.42 -12.06 -9.57
C LEU A 6 10.95 -12.03 -9.44
N ALA A 7 11.63 -11.26 -10.30
CA ALA A 7 13.08 -11.10 -10.25
C ALA A 7 13.57 -10.32 -9.01
N CYS A 8 12.76 -9.42 -8.48
CA CYS A 8 13.00 -8.73 -7.21
C CYS A 8 12.66 -9.59 -5.98
N GLY A 9 12.19 -10.83 -6.15
CA GLY A 9 11.99 -11.79 -5.07
C GLY A 9 10.54 -11.95 -4.58
N ILE A 10 9.54 -11.39 -5.26
CA ILE A 10 8.14 -11.72 -4.95
C ILE A 10 7.92 -13.21 -5.26
N ASN A 11 7.61 -13.98 -4.22
CA ASN A 11 7.44 -15.43 -4.32
C ASN A 11 5.97 -15.79 -4.60
N PRO A 12 5.64 -16.38 -5.77
CA PRO A 12 4.27 -16.70 -6.13
C PRO A 12 3.63 -17.79 -5.25
N ASN A 13 4.44 -18.57 -4.52
CA ASN A 13 3.91 -19.56 -3.56
C ASN A 13 3.46 -18.93 -2.24
N LEU A 14 3.91 -17.70 -1.95
CA LEU A 14 3.56 -16.94 -0.73
C LEU A 14 2.67 -15.74 -1.03
N SER A 15 2.63 -15.28 -2.28
CA SER A 15 1.94 -14.07 -2.71
C SER A 15 1.08 -14.34 -3.93
N ARG A 16 -0.15 -13.86 -3.90
CA ARG A 16 -1.08 -13.95 -5.03
C ARG A 16 -0.83 -12.79 -5.97
N ILE A 17 -0.29 -13.08 -7.15
CA ILE A 17 -0.05 -12.09 -8.21
C ILE A 17 -1.16 -12.24 -9.24
N PHE A 18 -1.96 -11.20 -9.44
CA PHE A 18 -3.10 -11.25 -10.35
C PHE A 18 -3.21 -9.99 -11.21
N ILE A 19 -4.04 -10.07 -12.24
CA ILE A 19 -4.38 -8.95 -13.11
C ILE A 19 -5.77 -8.46 -12.71
N GLN A 20 -5.89 -7.19 -12.31
CA GLN A 20 -7.15 -6.59 -11.85
C GLN A 20 -8.30 -6.82 -12.85
N SER A 21 -8.05 -6.64 -14.16
CA SER A 21 -9.07 -6.82 -15.20
C SER A 21 -9.52 -8.27 -15.42
N TRP A 22 -8.82 -9.26 -14.85
CA TRP A 22 -9.22 -10.67 -14.89
C TRP A 22 -10.14 -11.05 -13.72
N VAL A 23 -10.38 -10.11 -12.81
CA VAL A 23 -11.25 -10.26 -11.64
C VAL A 23 -12.39 -9.23 -11.80
N PRO A 24 -13.45 -9.52 -12.58
CA PRO A 24 -14.53 -8.57 -12.86
C PRO A 24 -15.28 -8.08 -11.61
N GLU A 25 -15.16 -8.80 -10.50
CA GLU A 25 -15.72 -8.48 -9.19
C GLU A 25 -15.27 -7.10 -8.68
N HIS A 26 -14.08 -6.62 -9.08
CA HIS A 26 -13.61 -5.24 -8.82
C HIS A 26 -14.55 -4.19 -9.40
N ALA A 27 -14.99 -4.39 -10.66
CA ALA A 27 -15.88 -3.44 -11.33
C ALA A 27 -17.27 -3.44 -10.69
N GLU A 28 -17.76 -4.60 -10.27
CA GLU A 28 -19.05 -4.71 -9.58
C GLU A 28 -19.01 -4.02 -8.21
N LEU A 29 -18.04 -4.35 -7.35
CA LEU A 29 -17.95 -3.69 -6.05
C LEU A 29 -17.74 -2.18 -6.22
N HIS A 30 -16.90 -1.76 -7.18
CA HIS A 30 -16.74 -0.33 -7.51
C HIS A 30 -18.07 0.34 -7.85
N LEU A 31 -18.90 -0.28 -8.69
CA LEU A 31 -20.22 0.24 -9.05
C LEU A 31 -21.13 0.34 -7.82
N LEU A 32 -21.18 -0.69 -6.99
CA LEU A 32 -22.01 -0.71 -5.78
C LEU A 32 -21.57 0.39 -4.78
N LEU A 33 -20.27 0.52 -4.55
CA LEU A 33 -19.71 1.56 -3.68
C LEU A 33 -19.94 2.97 -4.26
N SER A 34 -20.00 3.12 -5.59
CA SER A 34 -20.27 4.42 -6.23
C SER A 34 -21.67 4.96 -5.91
N MET A 35 -22.64 4.08 -5.67
CA MET A 35 -24.02 4.47 -5.33
C MET A 35 -24.13 5.09 -3.94
N ILE A 36 -23.15 4.82 -3.06
CA ILE A 36 -23.17 5.32 -1.68
C ILE A 36 -22.08 6.36 -1.41
N THR A 37 -21.09 6.54 -2.29
CA THR A 37 -19.95 7.42 -2.05
C THR A 37 -20.25 8.87 -2.49
N PRO A 38 -20.21 9.87 -1.60
CA PRO A 38 -20.44 11.25 -1.98
C PRO A 38 -19.36 11.81 -2.92
N LEU A 39 -19.78 12.56 -3.94
CA LEU A 39 -18.87 13.18 -4.92
C LEU A 39 -17.77 14.03 -4.25
N GLY A 40 -18.15 14.83 -3.25
CA GLY A 40 -17.22 15.70 -2.53
C GLY A 40 -16.13 14.95 -1.76
N TRP A 41 -16.26 13.65 -1.51
CA TRP A 41 -15.16 12.86 -0.94
C TRP A 41 -14.06 12.64 -1.99
N LEU A 42 -14.46 12.27 -3.21
CA LEU A 42 -13.55 12.04 -4.33
C LEU A 42 -12.84 13.32 -4.78
N GLU A 43 -13.57 14.44 -4.86
CA GLU A 43 -13.03 15.75 -5.26
C GLU A 43 -11.99 16.31 -4.26
N ARG A 44 -11.99 15.83 -3.01
CA ARG A 44 -11.08 16.30 -1.95
C ARG A 44 -9.81 15.48 -1.83
N VAL A 45 -9.69 14.35 -2.52
CA VAL A 45 -8.46 13.55 -2.50
C VAL A 45 -7.30 14.40 -3.09
N PRO A 46 -6.20 14.63 -2.35
CA PRO A 46 -5.14 15.54 -2.78
C PRO A 46 -4.52 15.20 -4.14
N SER A 47 -4.34 13.91 -4.42
CA SER A 47 -3.76 13.42 -5.67
C SER A 47 -4.57 13.81 -6.90
N TYR A 48 -5.90 13.86 -6.80
CA TYR A 48 -6.78 14.28 -7.90
C TYR A 48 -6.55 15.75 -8.26
N LYS A 49 -6.54 16.64 -7.26
CA LYS A 49 -6.29 18.08 -7.46
C LYS A 49 -4.90 18.34 -8.01
N GLU A 50 -3.87 17.74 -7.41
CA GLU A 50 -2.48 17.93 -7.85
C GLU A 50 -2.25 17.42 -9.27
N GLN A 51 -2.85 16.29 -9.65
CA GLN A 51 -2.68 15.74 -10.99
C GLN A 51 -3.42 16.55 -12.05
N GLN A 52 -4.62 17.09 -11.74
CA GLN A 52 -5.28 18.05 -12.62
C GLN A 52 -4.44 19.32 -12.85
N GLU A 53 -3.76 19.82 -11.81
CA GLU A 53 -2.90 20.99 -11.94
C GLU A 53 -1.61 20.72 -12.72
N LYS A 54 -1.02 19.53 -12.56
CA LYS A 54 0.26 19.13 -13.18
C LYS A 54 0.12 18.65 -14.63
N LEU A 55 -1.03 18.10 -15.01
CA LEU A 55 -1.27 17.49 -16.33
C LEU A 55 -2.29 18.29 -17.14
N ARG A 56 -2.13 19.62 -17.21
CA ARG A 56 -3.04 20.53 -17.96
C ARG A 56 -3.19 20.17 -19.44
N GLU A 57 -2.21 19.48 -20.01
CA GLU A 57 -2.20 19.06 -21.42
C GLU A 57 -3.02 17.79 -21.69
N LYS A 58 -3.44 17.07 -20.64
CA LYS A 58 -4.31 15.89 -20.75
C LYS A 58 -5.69 16.22 -20.20
N ASP A 59 -6.74 15.83 -20.92
CA ASP A 59 -8.09 15.92 -20.40
C ASP A 59 -8.32 14.85 -19.33
N LEU A 60 -8.05 15.24 -18.08
CA LEU A 60 -8.29 14.43 -16.89
C LEU A 60 -9.68 14.66 -16.28
N SER A 61 -10.55 15.43 -16.94
CA SER A 61 -11.91 15.71 -16.46
C SER A 61 -12.89 14.57 -16.75
N THR A 62 -12.46 13.33 -16.47
CA THR A 62 -13.23 12.12 -16.75
C THR A 62 -13.81 11.52 -15.48
N TYR A 63 -14.99 10.90 -15.60
CA TYR A 63 -15.59 10.13 -14.50
C TYR A 63 -14.65 9.04 -13.98
N GLY A 64 -13.93 8.36 -14.89
CA GLY A 64 -12.98 7.31 -14.50
C GLY A 64 -11.81 7.84 -13.66
N PHE A 65 -11.28 9.03 -14.00
CA PHE A 65 -10.19 9.64 -13.23
C PHE A 65 -10.66 10.12 -11.85
N LEU A 66 -11.88 10.67 -11.75
CA LEU A 66 -12.49 11.03 -10.47
C LEU A 66 -12.83 9.79 -9.62
N GLY A 67 -13.26 8.70 -10.26
CA GLY A 67 -13.64 7.44 -9.63
C GLY A 67 -12.47 6.52 -9.28
N TYR A 68 -11.25 6.79 -9.76
CA TYR A 68 -10.06 5.96 -9.51
C TYR A 68 -9.82 5.66 -8.01
N PRO A 69 -9.88 6.65 -7.09
CA PRO A 69 -9.68 6.37 -5.67
C PRO A 69 -10.75 5.42 -5.10
N LEU A 70 -11.95 5.42 -5.66
CA LEU A 70 -13.02 4.50 -5.26
C LEU A 70 -12.83 3.09 -5.85
N LEU A 71 -12.29 2.99 -7.06
CA LEU A 71 -11.86 1.70 -7.62
C LEU A 71 -10.76 1.09 -6.75
N GLN A 72 -9.80 1.90 -6.29
CA GLN A 72 -8.79 1.48 -5.33
C GLN A 72 -9.38 1.02 -3.98
N SER A 73 -10.48 1.65 -3.53
CA SER A 73 -11.22 1.14 -2.37
C SER A 73 -11.82 -0.24 -2.63
N ALA A 74 -12.42 -0.46 -3.80
CA ALA A 74 -12.92 -1.79 -4.17
C ALA A 74 -11.78 -2.83 -4.20
N ASP A 75 -10.62 -2.46 -4.75
CA ASP A 75 -9.43 -3.31 -4.83
C ASP A 75 -8.97 -3.85 -3.47
N VAL A 76 -9.07 -3.04 -2.43
CA VAL A 76 -8.65 -3.40 -1.07
C VAL A 76 -9.76 -4.14 -0.32
N LEU A 77 -11.00 -3.64 -0.41
CA LEU A 77 -12.12 -4.17 0.37
C LEU A 77 -12.60 -5.53 -0.11
N LEU A 78 -12.46 -5.85 -1.40
CA LEU A 78 -12.77 -7.19 -1.94
C LEU A 78 -12.01 -8.30 -1.25
N TYR A 79 -10.78 -8.04 -0.84
CA TYR A 79 -9.91 -9.02 -0.20
C TYR A 79 -9.86 -8.85 1.31
N LYS A 80 -10.73 -8.01 1.89
CA LYS A 80 -10.84 -7.77 3.33
C LYS A 80 -9.47 -7.51 3.98
N ALA A 81 -8.61 -6.75 3.31
CA ALA A 81 -7.21 -6.61 3.69
C ALA A 81 -7.04 -5.93 5.06
N ASP A 82 -6.25 -6.54 5.94
CA ASP A 82 -5.93 -5.95 7.25
C ASP A 82 -4.99 -4.75 7.13
N TYR A 83 -4.06 -4.80 6.17
CA TYR A 83 -3.00 -3.80 5.98
C TYR A 83 -2.82 -3.46 4.51
N VAL A 84 -2.57 -2.18 4.24
CA VAL A 84 -2.19 -1.69 2.90
C VAL A 84 -0.84 -0.96 3.00
N PRO A 85 0.23 -1.51 2.39
CA PRO A 85 1.53 -0.85 2.37
C PRO A 85 1.49 0.35 1.42
N VAL A 86 1.73 1.54 1.95
CA VAL A 86 1.71 2.78 1.17
C VAL A 86 2.76 3.79 1.66
N GLY A 87 3.21 4.65 0.74
CA GLY A 87 3.95 5.86 1.11
C GLY A 87 3.04 6.91 1.73
N GLU A 88 3.64 7.89 2.41
CA GLU A 88 2.92 9.02 3.04
C GLU A 88 2.03 9.78 2.04
N ASP A 89 2.45 9.86 0.78
CA ASP A 89 1.71 10.51 -0.31
C ASP A 89 0.41 9.78 -0.69
N GLN A 90 0.27 8.52 -0.28
CA GLN A 90 -0.89 7.67 -0.57
C GLN A 90 -1.77 7.40 0.67
N ALA A 91 -1.37 7.89 1.85
CA ALA A 91 -2.18 7.78 3.07
C ALA A 91 -3.63 8.34 2.92
N PRO A 92 -3.88 9.46 2.19
CA PRO A 92 -5.24 9.94 1.98
C PRO A 92 -6.13 8.95 1.21
N HIS A 93 -5.55 8.12 0.32
CA HIS A 93 -6.31 7.09 -0.36
C HIS A 93 -6.78 6.03 0.63
N VAL A 94 -5.90 5.53 1.49
CA VAL A 94 -6.27 4.51 2.49
C VAL A 94 -7.33 5.03 3.46
N GLU A 95 -7.28 6.31 3.85
CA GLU A 95 -8.35 6.88 4.68
C GLU A 95 -9.70 6.92 3.94
N LEU A 96 -9.73 7.24 2.64
CA LEU A 96 -10.95 7.13 1.84
C LEU A 96 -11.49 5.69 1.83
N ILE A 97 -10.62 4.67 1.72
CA ILE A 97 -11.02 3.26 1.79
C ILE A 97 -11.73 2.97 3.12
N ARG A 98 -11.17 3.46 4.23
CA ARG A 98 -11.75 3.29 5.57
C ARG A 98 -13.09 4.03 5.71
N GLU A 99 -13.20 5.26 5.21
CA GLU A 99 -14.47 6.01 5.20
C GLU A 99 -15.57 5.31 4.40
N VAL A 100 -15.22 4.76 3.24
CA VAL A 100 -16.15 4.00 2.39
C VAL A 100 -16.58 2.70 3.09
N ALA A 101 -15.67 1.97 3.73
CA ALA A 101 -15.97 0.77 4.51
C ALA A 101 -16.93 1.06 5.68
N ARG A 102 -16.63 2.06 6.51
CA ARG A 102 -17.52 2.51 7.61
C ARG A 102 -18.91 2.86 7.11
N ARG A 103 -18.97 3.62 6.01
CA ARG A 103 -20.26 4.00 5.42
C ARG A 103 -21.04 2.80 4.91
N PHE A 104 -20.40 1.84 4.26
CA PHE A 104 -21.03 0.61 3.80
C PHE A 104 -21.60 -0.19 4.98
N ASN A 105 -20.79 -0.43 6.01
CA ASN A 105 -21.21 -1.14 7.23
C ASN A 105 -22.33 -0.40 7.98
N TYR A 106 -22.30 0.94 8.01
CA TYR A 106 -23.36 1.73 8.60
C TYR A 106 -24.71 1.56 7.87
N LEU A 107 -24.69 1.52 6.54
CA LEU A 107 -25.89 1.41 5.70
C LEU A 107 -26.44 -0.02 5.66
N TYR A 108 -25.57 -1.02 5.50
CA TYR A 108 -25.96 -2.41 5.21
C TYR A 108 -25.67 -3.40 6.33
N GLY A 109 -24.86 -3.04 7.33
CA GLY A 109 -24.56 -3.91 8.48
C GLY A 109 -25.71 -4.07 9.47
N ARG A 110 -26.80 -3.31 9.33
CA ARG A 110 -27.92 -3.36 10.27
C ARG A 110 -28.91 -4.44 9.86
N GLU A 111 -28.90 -5.55 10.58
CA GLU A 111 -29.98 -6.54 10.46
C GLU A 111 -31.28 -6.03 11.15
N PRO A 112 -32.47 -6.43 10.68
CA PRO A 112 -33.71 -6.23 11.42
C PRO A 112 -33.57 -6.81 12.83
N ASN A 113 -33.97 -6.05 13.86
CA ASN A 113 -33.83 -6.44 15.27
C ASN A 113 -32.38 -6.61 15.78
N PHE A 114 -31.37 -6.00 15.12
CA PHE A 114 -29.96 -6.05 15.55
C PHE A 114 -29.78 -5.81 17.05
N GLU A 115 -30.36 -4.75 17.61
CA GLU A 115 -30.24 -4.47 19.05
C GLU A 115 -30.82 -5.58 19.93
N ASN A 116 -31.92 -6.20 19.51
CA ASN A 116 -32.52 -7.31 20.25
C ASN A 116 -31.63 -8.55 20.17
N LEU A 117 -31.12 -8.89 18.98
CA LEU A 117 -30.22 -10.03 18.76
C LEU A 117 -28.89 -9.86 19.49
N VAL A 118 -28.33 -8.65 19.49
CA VAL A 118 -27.17 -8.29 20.30
C VAL A 118 -27.48 -8.47 21.79
N ASN A 119 -28.61 -7.98 22.28
CA ASN A 119 -28.99 -8.14 23.69
C ASN A 119 -29.15 -9.61 24.08
N GLU A 120 -29.67 -10.46 23.18
CA GLU A 120 -29.73 -11.91 23.38
C GLU A 120 -28.33 -12.53 23.39
N ALA A 121 -27.46 -12.17 22.46
CA ALA A 121 -26.07 -12.62 22.41
C ALA A 121 -25.28 -12.22 23.67
N ILE A 122 -25.45 -10.98 24.16
CA ILE A 122 -24.86 -10.50 25.42
C ILE A 122 -25.33 -11.39 26.58
N LYS A 123 -26.62 -11.76 26.64
CA LYS A 123 -27.16 -12.65 27.69
C LYS A 123 -26.53 -14.04 27.63
N LYS A 124 -26.30 -14.59 26.43
CA LYS A 124 -25.69 -15.92 26.25
C LYS A 124 -24.28 -16.00 26.85
N MET A 125 -23.52 -14.91 26.88
CA MET A 125 -22.15 -14.84 27.47
C MET A 125 -22.09 -15.09 28.99
N GLY A 126 -23.24 -15.00 29.68
CA GLY A 126 -23.33 -15.15 31.13
C GLY A 126 -23.04 -13.86 31.90
N LYS A 127 -23.70 -13.69 33.05
CA LYS A 127 -23.82 -12.43 33.81
C LYS A 127 -22.50 -11.68 34.07
N LYS A 128 -21.39 -12.39 34.29
CA LYS A 128 -20.07 -11.78 34.52
C LYS A 128 -19.49 -11.20 33.23
N ASN A 129 -19.49 -11.98 32.15
CA ASN A 129 -18.92 -11.58 30.87
C ASN A 129 -19.79 -10.53 30.17
N SER A 130 -21.12 -10.61 30.29
CA SER A 130 -22.05 -9.58 29.80
C SER A 130 -21.74 -8.20 30.40
N LYS A 131 -21.52 -8.14 31.72
CA LYS A 131 -21.17 -6.90 32.41
C LYS A 131 -19.82 -6.35 31.97
N LEU A 132 -18.81 -7.23 31.87
CA LEU A 132 -17.47 -6.85 31.42
C LEU A 132 -17.50 -6.31 29.99
N TYR A 133 -18.19 -6.99 29.08
CA TYR A 133 -18.37 -6.57 27.70
C TYR A 133 -19.01 -5.17 27.60
N VAL A 134 -20.12 -4.92 28.29
CA VAL A 134 -20.79 -3.61 28.30
C VAL A 134 -19.88 -2.52 28.88
N GLN A 135 -19.09 -2.83 29.91
CA GLN A 135 -18.13 -1.89 30.49
C GLN A 135 -16.99 -1.54 29.53
N LEU A 136 -16.40 -2.55 28.85
CA LEU A 136 -15.34 -2.36 27.87
C LEU A 136 -15.83 -1.53 26.67
N ARG A 137 -17.02 -1.84 26.16
CA ARG A 137 -17.69 -1.05 25.13
C ARG A 137 -17.89 0.40 25.56
N LYS A 138 -18.42 0.62 26.76
CA LYS A 138 -18.67 1.98 27.29
C LYS A 138 -17.37 2.77 27.38
N LYS A 139 -16.29 2.17 27.88
CA LYS A 139 -14.96 2.80 27.91
C LYS A 139 -14.46 3.16 26.52
N PHE A 140 -14.59 2.25 25.56
CA PHE A 140 -14.20 2.53 24.18
C PHE A 140 -15.02 3.69 23.58
N GLN A 141 -16.34 3.66 23.71
CA GLN A 141 -17.23 4.69 23.14
C GLN A 141 -17.10 6.06 23.81
N GLN A 142 -16.79 6.12 25.11
CA GLN A 142 -16.70 7.38 25.84
C GLN A 142 -15.29 7.97 25.86
N GLU A 143 -14.26 7.13 25.91
CA GLU A 143 -12.87 7.53 26.15
C GLU A 143 -11.94 7.22 24.96
N GLY A 144 -12.41 6.51 23.92
CA GLY A 144 -11.60 6.13 22.77
C GLY A 144 -10.49 5.12 23.08
N CYS A 145 -10.61 4.38 24.19
CA CYS A 145 -9.56 3.49 24.69
C CYS A 145 -9.44 2.20 23.85
N TYR A 146 -8.49 2.16 22.90
CA TYR A 146 -8.24 1.00 22.04
C TYR A 146 -7.84 -0.28 22.79
N GLU A 147 -7.20 -0.18 23.96
CA GLU A 147 -6.92 -1.35 24.81
C GLU A 147 -8.21 -2.05 25.28
N SER A 148 -9.26 -1.26 25.56
CA SER A 148 -10.56 -1.80 25.95
C SER A 148 -11.23 -2.54 24.78
N LEU A 149 -11.07 -2.04 23.55
CA LEU A 149 -11.55 -2.69 22.34
C LEU A 149 -10.84 -4.04 22.10
N ASN A 150 -9.51 -4.07 22.18
CA ASN A 150 -8.72 -5.30 22.04
C ASN A 150 -9.10 -6.35 23.09
N THR A 151 -9.28 -5.91 24.34
CA THR A 151 -9.73 -6.78 25.43
C THR A 151 -11.13 -7.35 25.16
N ALA A 152 -12.04 -6.55 24.61
CA ALA A 152 -13.38 -6.99 24.26
C ALA A 152 -13.38 -7.99 23.09
N ARG A 153 -12.54 -7.78 22.07
CA ARG A 153 -12.36 -8.73 20.95
C ARG A 153 -11.83 -10.08 21.44
N ALA A 154 -10.84 -10.07 22.33
CA ALA A 154 -10.32 -11.28 22.96
C ALA A 154 -11.38 -12.00 23.81
N LEU A 155 -12.20 -11.25 24.54
CA LEU A 155 -13.31 -11.80 25.33
C LEU A 155 -14.31 -12.56 24.46
N LEU A 156 -14.69 -12.02 23.30
CA LEU A 156 -15.65 -12.63 22.38
C LEU A 156 -15.11 -13.88 21.68
N THR A 157 -13.83 -13.85 21.29
CA THR A 157 -13.16 -14.98 20.63
C THR A 157 -13.21 -16.23 21.51
N ASN A 158 -12.97 -16.04 22.82
CA ASN A 158 -12.92 -17.11 23.83
C ASN A 158 -14.29 -17.54 24.40
N GLN A 159 -15.43 -17.15 23.79
CA GLN A 159 -16.75 -17.65 24.19
C GLN A 159 -17.19 -18.84 23.32
N PRO A 160 -17.22 -20.07 23.86
CA PRO A 160 -17.65 -21.26 23.10
C PRO A 160 -19.18 -21.39 22.97
N ASN A 161 -19.93 -20.68 23.81
CA ASN A 161 -21.39 -20.64 23.91
C ASN A 161 -22.06 -19.66 22.93
N LEU A 162 -21.28 -18.93 22.13
CA LEU A 162 -21.79 -18.02 21.10
C LEU A 162 -21.68 -18.67 19.72
N SER A 163 -22.74 -18.50 18.91
CA SER A 163 -22.67 -18.80 17.49
C SER A 163 -21.73 -17.83 16.77
N ILE A 164 -21.31 -18.18 15.55
CA ILE A 164 -20.48 -17.29 14.70
C ILE A 164 -21.21 -15.96 14.49
N GLY A 165 -22.49 -15.98 14.13
CA GLY A 165 -23.29 -14.77 13.95
C GLY A 165 -23.45 -13.95 15.24
N ASP A 166 -23.57 -14.58 16.42
CA ASP A 166 -23.58 -13.85 17.69
C ASP A 166 -22.25 -13.13 17.95
N LYS A 167 -21.11 -13.74 17.60
CA LYS A 167 -19.78 -13.12 17.73
C LYS A 167 -19.64 -11.93 16.80
N GLU A 168 -20.05 -12.06 15.53
CA GLU A 168 -20.00 -10.97 14.54
C GLU A 168 -20.87 -9.78 14.96
N ARG A 169 -22.09 -10.02 15.45
CA ARG A 169 -22.98 -8.97 15.97
C ARG A 169 -22.37 -8.24 17.15
N LEU A 170 -21.77 -8.97 18.09
CA LEU A 170 -21.12 -8.37 19.25
C LEU A 170 -19.86 -7.59 18.84
N LEU A 171 -19.06 -8.12 17.92
CA LEU A 171 -17.89 -7.39 17.39
C LEU A 171 -18.31 -6.08 16.73
N GLY A 172 -19.34 -6.09 15.89
CA GLY A 172 -19.90 -4.87 15.29
C GLY A 172 -20.46 -3.91 16.33
N TYR A 173 -21.20 -4.43 17.30
CA TYR A 173 -21.81 -3.61 18.36
C TYR A 173 -20.78 -2.88 19.23
N LEU A 174 -19.56 -3.42 19.41
CA LEU A 174 -18.49 -2.75 20.16
C LEU A 174 -18.16 -1.37 19.59
N ASP A 175 -18.08 -1.29 18.27
CA ASP A 175 -17.69 -0.10 17.54
C ASP A 175 -18.90 0.81 17.23
N GLY A 176 -20.11 0.38 17.62
CA GLY A 176 -21.36 1.11 17.40
C GLY A 176 -21.96 0.92 16.01
N GLU A 177 -21.39 0.03 15.21
CA GLU A 177 -21.86 -0.32 13.87
C GLU A 177 -22.62 -1.66 13.88
N GLY A 178 -23.31 -1.95 12.78
CA GLY A 178 -23.95 -3.25 12.57
C GLY A 178 -22.92 -4.38 12.37
N LYS A 179 -23.31 -5.50 11.77
CA LYS A 179 -22.38 -6.53 11.27
C LYS A 179 -21.29 -5.87 10.42
N ILE A 180 -20.02 -6.15 10.73
CA ILE A 180 -18.87 -5.70 9.92
C ILE A 180 -18.83 -6.59 8.67
N ILE A 181 -19.07 -6.01 7.50
CA ILE A 181 -19.07 -6.71 6.21
C ILE A 181 -17.75 -6.43 5.49
N LEU A 182 -17.37 -5.16 5.42
CA LEU A 182 -16.12 -4.69 4.85
C LEU A 182 -15.22 -4.15 5.98
N PRO A 183 -14.10 -4.82 6.32
CA PRO A 183 -13.24 -4.36 7.40
C PRO A 183 -12.46 -3.10 7.00
N GLU A 184 -12.13 -2.27 7.99
CA GLU A 184 -11.27 -1.10 7.77
C GLU A 184 -9.79 -1.50 7.72
N PRO A 185 -9.09 -1.29 6.57
CA PRO A 185 -7.66 -1.58 6.48
C PRO A 185 -6.83 -0.61 7.32
N GLN A 186 -5.69 -1.07 7.82
CA GLN A 186 -4.68 -0.24 8.46
C GLN A 186 -3.61 0.19 7.46
N ILE A 187 -3.10 1.41 7.66
CA ILE A 187 -1.96 1.91 6.89
C ILE A 187 -0.70 1.22 7.40
N MET A 188 0.06 0.60 6.50
CA MET A 188 1.43 0.15 6.78
C MET A 188 2.40 1.13 6.11
N LEU A 189 2.89 2.09 6.88
CA LEU A 189 3.90 3.05 6.40
C LEU A 189 5.25 2.35 6.28
N THR A 190 5.88 2.46 5.13
CA THR A 190 7.23 1.93 4.92
C THR A 190 8.26 2.91 5.50
N GLU A 191 9.13 2.44 6.39
CA GLU A 191 10.20 3.25 7.01
C GLU A 191 11.21 3.81 6.01
N HIS A 192 11.35 3.19 4.82
CA HIS A 192 12.38 3.55 3.86
C HIS A 192 11.92 4.67 2.92
N ALA A 193 12.64 5.80 3.06
CA ALA A 193 12.42 7.06 2.41
C ALA A 193 12.52 6.97 0.88
N LYS A 194 11.79 7.89 0.23
CA LYS A 194 11.81 8.18 -1.21
C LYS A 194 13.22 7.98 -1.80
N MET A 195 13.35 7.04 -2.73
CA MET A 195 14.61 6.79 -3.43
C MET A 195 15.10 8.08 -4.12
N PRO A 196 16.37 8.49 -3.91
CA PRO A 196 16.91 9.69 -4.55
C PRO A 196 17.11 9.46 -6.05
N GLY A 197 16.65 10.42 -6.84
CA GLY A 197 16.89 10.52 -8.27
C GLY A 197 18.30 11.03 -8.57
N LEU A 198 18.70 10.88 -9.83
CA LEU A 198 20.02 11.33 -10.31
C LEU A 198 20.25 12.85 -10.16
N ASP A 199 19.19 13.63 -10.00
CA ASP A 199 19.22 15.08 -9.80
C ASP A 199 19.15 15.50 -8.32
N GLY A 200 19.01 14.55 -7.40
CA GLY A 200 18.85 14.80 -5.96
C GLY A 200 17.40 15.00 -5.49
N ASN A 201 16.42 14.97 -6.41
CA ASN A 201 14.99 14.97 -6.08
C ASN A 201 14.46 13.54 -5.90
N LYS A 202 13.15 13.35 -5.66
CA LYS A 202 12.52 12.01 -5.69
C LYS A 202 12.75 11.37 -7.07
N MET A 203 13.21 10.12 -7.10
CA MET A 203 13.33 9.36 -8.34
C MET A 203 11.95 9.19 -8.99
N SER A 204 11.79 9.63 -10.24
CA SER A 204 10.56 9.53 -11.01
C SER A 204 10.84 9.46 -12.52
N LYS A 205 10.13 8.58 -13.23
CA LYS A 205 10.20 8.48 -14.69
C LYS A 205 9.87 9.82 -15.37
N SER A 206 8.94 10.59 -14.80
CA SER A 206 8.54 11.90 -15.33
C SER A 206 9.64 12.95 -15.25
N TYR A 207 10.59 12.81 -14.32
CA TYR A 207 11.72 13.73 -14.16
C TYR A 207 12.95 13.26 -14.94
N ASN A 208 12.87 12.11 -15.61
CA ASN A 208 13.98 11.50 -16.34
C ASN A 208 15.26 11.33 -15.48
N ASN A 209 15.08 11.10 -14.18
CA ASN A 209 16.17 11.01 -13.19
C ASN A 209 16.33 9.59 -12.62
N THR A 210 16.01 8.56 -13.43
CA THR A 210 15.87 7.16 -12.97
C THR A 210 16.97 6.23 -13.50
N ILE A 211 17.22 5.17 -12.72
CA ILE A 211 17.94 3.96 -13.16
C ILE A 211 16.92 2.82 -13.18
N SER A 212 16.76 2.14 -14.32
CA SER A 212 15.84 1.01 -14.46
C SER A 212 16.45 -0.28 -13.88
N LEU A 213 15.62 -1.23 -13.43
CA LEU A 213 16.08 -2.56 -13.02
C LEU A 213 16.79 -3.33 -14.16
N ARG A 214 16.40 -3.00 -15.41
CA ARG A 214 16.92 -3.60 -16.65
C ARG A 214 18.02 -2.78 -17.30
N GLU A 215 18.56 -1.79 -16.59
CA GLU A 215 19.57 -0.90 -17.13
C GLU A 215 20.89 -1.64 -17.28
N GLU A 216 21.45 -1.65 -18.50
CA GLU A 216 22.76 -2.29 -18.74
C GLU A 216 23.87 -1.57 -17.95
N PRO A 217 24.92 -2.28 -17.50
CA PRO A 217 25.97 -1.71 -16.65
C PRO A 217 26.62 -0.44 -17.21
N GLU A 218 26.82 -0.39 -18.53
CA GLU A 218 27.38 0.77 -19.23
C GLU A 218 26.45 2.00 -19.17
N GLN A 219 25.12 1.78 -19.21
CA GLN A 219 24.14 2.87 -19.10
C GLN A 219 24.01 3.36 -17.66
N VAL A 220 24.09 2.46 -16.67
CA VAL A 220 24.20 2.84 -15.24
C VAL A 220 25.43 3.73 -15.03
N GLU A 221 26.59 3.29 -15.51
CA GLU A 221 27.84 4.03 -15.41
C GLU A 221 27.70 5.41 -16.07
N LYS A 222 27.22 5.47 -17.32
CA LYS A 222 27.01 6.74 -18.03
C LYS A 222 26.12 7.69 -17.23
N LYS A 223 24.95 7.22 -16.77
CA LYS A 223 23.99 8.04 -16.01
C LYS A 223 24.59 8.61 -14.74
N ILE A 224 25.23 7.76 -13.92
CA ILE A 224 25.87 8.20 -12.68
C ILE A 224 27.04 9.15 -12.99
N LEU A 225 27.89 8.86 -13.97
CA LEU A 225 29.00 9.75 -14.35
C LEU A 225 28.53 11.13 -14.79
N THR A 226 27.39 11.22 -15.47
CA THR A 226 26.79 12.50 -15.90
C THR A 226 25.94 13.21 -14.85
N MET A 227 25.62 12.55 -13.72
CA MET A 227 24.77 13.15 -12.69
C MET A 227 25.43 14.40 -12.04
N PRO A 228 24.66 15.44 -11.69
CA PRO A 228 25.19 16.60 -10.96
C PRO A 228 25.81 16.20 -9.62
N THR A 229 26.86 16.93 -9.24
CA THR A 229 27.48 16.86 -7.91
C THR A 229 27.33 18.21 -7.21
N ASP A 230 28.06 18.43 -6.11
CA ASP A 230 28.09 19.73 -5.42
C ASP A 230 28.41 20.87 -6.40
N PRO A 231 27.49 21.84 -6.62
CA PRO A 231 27.72 22.98 -7.51
C PRO A 231 28.89 23.87 -7.08
N ALA A 232 29.26 23.88 -5.80
CA ALA A 232 30.40 24.64 -5.30
C ALA A 232 31.74 24.06 -5.76
N ARG A 233 31.75 22.79 -6.18
CA ARG A 233 32.95 22.06 -6.58
C ARG A 233 33.18 22.15 -8.10
N VAL A 234 33.67 23.29 -8.57
CA VAL A 234 33.87 23.58 -10.00
C VAL A 234 35.11 22.89 -10.55
N LYS A 235 36.21 22.86 -9.79
CA LYS A 235 37.47 22.20 -10.16
C LYS A 235 37.74 21.02 -9.24
N ARG A 236 38.58 20.07 -9.70
CA ARG A 236 39.00 18.90 -8.91
C ARG A 236 39.61 19.29 -7.56
N THR A 237 40.38 20.37 -7.53
CA THR A 237 41.08 20.90 -6.35
C THR A 237 40.19 21.69 -5.41
N ASP A 238 38.95 22.00 -5.82
CA ASP A 238 38.01 22.72 -4.97
C ASP A 238 37.41 21.72 -3.97
N PRO A 239 37.36 22.06 -2.66
CA PRO A 239 36.67 21.23 -1.68
C PRO A 239 35.16 21.27 -1.92
N GLY A 240 34.49 20.15 -1.66
CA GLY A 240 33.03 20.04 -1.74
C GLY A 240 32.36 19.78 -0.40
N GLU A 241 31.04 19.90 -0.39
CA GLU A 241 30.15 19.59 0.73
C GLU A 241 29.25 18.40 0.35
N PRO A 242 29.51 17.19 0.87
CA PRO A 242 28.69 16.00 0.57
C PRO A 242 27.19 16.21 0.81
N GLU A 243 26.79 16.91 1.87
CA GLU A 243 25.35 17.13 2.15
C GLU A 243 24.64 18.03 1.11
N ARG A 244 25.38 18.73 0.24
CA ARG A 244 24.84 19.50 -0.89
C ARG A 244 24.92 18.76 -2.22
N CYS A 245 25.44 17.53 -2.22
CA CYS A 245 25.72 16.76 -3.42
C CYS A 245 24.65 15.67 -3.63
N PRO A 246 23.95 15.64 -4.79
CA PRO A 246 23.01 14.57 -5.11
C PRO A 246 23.59 13.16 -4.98
N LEU A 247 24.86 12.97 -5.36
CA LEU A 247 25.56 11.68 -5.24
C LEU A 247 25.63 11.17 -3.80
N TRP A 248 25.71 12.07 -2.81
CA TRP A 248 25.79 11.68 -1.40
C TRP A 248 24.54 10.96 -0.92
N GLN A 249 23.37 11.31 -1.46
CA GLN A 249 22.13 10.60 -1.16
C GLN A 249 22.19 9.13 -1.62
N LEU A 250 22.86 8.85 -2.75
CA LEU A 250 23.09 7.47 -3.20
C LEU A 250 24.12 6.74 -2.33
N HIS A 251 25.16 7.42 -1.82
CA HIS A 251 26.07 6.81 -0.84
C HIS A 251 25.35 6.39 0.45
N LYS A 252 24.38 7.19 0.93
CA LYS A 252 23.57 6.82 2.11
C LYS A 252 22.81 5.51 1.91
N VAL A 253 22.46 5.16 0.66
CA VAL A 253 21.74 3.92 0.31
C VAL A 253 22.69 2.77 0.02
N TYR A 254 23.72 2.99 -0.82
CA TYR A 254 24.50 1.90 -1.44
C TYR A 254 25.86 1.64 -0.80
N SER A 255 26.37 2.58 0.00
CA SER A 255 27.71 2.48 0.58
C SER A 255 27.68 2.03 2.03
N ASP A 256 28.72 1.32 2.45
CA ASP A 256 29.00 1.06 3.86
C ASP A 256 29.65 2.29 4.52
N ASP A 257 29.88 2.21 5.83
CA ASP A 257 30.40 3.34 6.60
C ASP A 257 31.86 3.68 6.24
N ALA A 258 32.66 2.69 5.85
CA ALA A 258 34.04 2.92 5.40
C ALA A 258 34.10 3.73 4.09
N ILE A 259 33.26 3.38 3.11
CA ILE A 259 33.16 4.14 1.85
C ILE A 259 32.57 5.53 2.09
N LYS A 260 31.58 5.64 2.98
CA LYS A 260 31.01 6.94 3.38
C LYS A 260 32.07 7.86 3.98
N ASP A 261 32.87 7.37 4.92
CA ASP A 261 33.94 8.14 5.57
C ASP A 261 35.00 8.58 4.56
N TRP A 262 35.45 7.66 3.70
CA TRP A 262 36.38 7.96 2.61
C TRP A 262 35.84 9.05 1.66
N ALA A 263 34.58 8.92 1.24
CA ALA A 263 33.94 9.87 0.33
C ALA A 263 33.78 11.25 0.98
N GLN A 264 33.37 11.32 2.25
CA GLN A 264 33.26 12.57 2.99
C GLN A 264 34.60 13.27 3.15
N GLN A 265 35.61 12.54 3.66
CA GLN A 265 36.94 13.10 3.88
C GLN A 265 37.55 13.54 2.55
N GLY A 266 37.52 12.69 1.53
CA GLY A 266 38.08 13.00 0.22
C GLY A 266 37.40 14.17 -0.48
N CYS A 267 36.08 14.31 -0.34
CA CYS A 267 35.33 15.43 -0.90
C CYS A 267 35.67 16.75 -0.21
N ARG A 268 35.65 16.78 1.14
CA ARG A 268 35.92 17.98 1.94
C ARG A 268 37.37 18.47 1.85
N THR A 269 38.30 17.55 1.63
CA THR A 269 39.75 17.86 1.50
C THR A 269 40.20 18.00 0.04
N ALA A 270 39.30 17.84 -0.93
CA ALA A 270 39.60 17.80 -2.37
C ALA A 270 40.63 16.72 -2.78
N ASN A 271 40.82 15.67 -1.97
CA ASN A 271 41.82 14.62 -2.20
C ASN A 271 41.38 13.59 -3.27
N ILE A 272 40.07 13.45 -3.52
CA ILE A 272 39.51 12.54 -4.55
C ILE A 272 38.67 13.33 -5.56
N GLY A 273 38.65 12.95 -6.84
CA GLY A 273 37.76 13.56 -7.83
C GLY A 273 36.30 13.12 -7.69
N CYS A 274 35.36 13.89 -8.24
CA CYS A 274 33.94 13.48 -8.29
C CYS A 274 33.74 12.18 -9.09
N ILE A 275 34.56 11.92 -10.12
CA ILE A 275 34.52 10.68 -10.89
C ILE A 275 34.94 9.49 -10.01
N ASP A 276 36.00 9.65 -9.22
CA ASP A 276 36.47 8.60 -8.31
C ASP A 276 35.40 8.29 -7.25
N CYS A 277 34.79 9.34 -6.68
CA CYS A 277 33.71 9.24 -5.70
C CYS A 277 32.48 8.48 -6.24
N LYS A 278 32.19 8.61 -7.55
CA LYS A 278 31.07 7.92 -8.20
C LYS A 278 31.29 6.41 -8.39
N ARG A 279 32.54 5.94 -8.46
CA ARG A 279 32.85 4.54 -8.78
C ARG A 279 32.25 3.53 -7.79
N PRO A 280 32.40 3.69 -6.46
CA PRO A 280 31.78 2.77 -5.51
C PRO A 280 30.26 2.68 -5.62
N VAL A 281 29.58 3.78 -5.97
CA VAL A 281 28.12 3.80 -6.17
C VAL A 281 27.74 3.03 -7.44
N ILE A 282 28.46 3.24 -8.54
CA ILE A 282 28.25 2.50 -9.80
C ILE A 282 28.41 1.00 -9.57
N ASP A 283 29.48 0.61 -8.88
CA ASP A 283 29.78 -0.79 -8.61
C ASP A 283 28.73 -1.43 -7.70
N ALA A 284 28.27 -0.71 -6.68
CA ALA A 284 27.22 -1.18 -5.78
C ALA A 284 25.87 -1.36 -6.50
N ILE A 285 25.45 -0.39 -7.32
CA ILE A 285 24.21 -0.49 -8.11
C ILE A 285 24.30 -1.67 -9.07
N ASN A 286 25.39 -1.80 -9.83
CA ASN A 286 25.57 -2.91 -10.77
C ASN A 286 25.63 -4.28 -10.06
N ARG A 287 26.20 -4.34 -8.85
CA ARG A 287 26.20 -5.54 -8.02
C ARG A 287 24.80 -5.94 -7.59
N GLU A 288 23.95 -4.99 -7.23
CA GLU A 288 22.55 -5.23 -6.86
C GLU A 288 21.68 -5.61 -8.06
N LEU A 289 21.88 -4.95 -9.21
CA LEU A 289 21.11 -5.22 -10.42
C LEU A 289 21.45 -6.58 -11.06
N ARG A 290 22.69 -7.06 -10.94
CA ARG A 290 23.15 -8.30 -11.57
C ARG A 290 22.27 -9.54 -11.28
N PRO A 291 21.96 -9.90 -10.02
CA PRO A 291 21.07 -11.03 -9.73
C PRO A 291 19.65 -10.80 -10.26
N ILE A 292 19.13 -9.57 -10.16
CA ILE A 292 17.79 -9.22 -10.67
C ILE A 292 17.74 -9.41 -12.19
N GLN A 293 18.72 -8.89 -12.92
CA GLN A 293 18.80 -9.00 -14.38
C GLN A 293 18.99 -10.45 -14.84
N SER A 294 19.71 -11.26 -14.07
CA SER A 294 19.86 -12.69 -14.34
C SER A 294 18.51 -13.40 -14.19
N ALA A 295 17.79 -13.16 -13.08
CA ALA A 295 16.46 -13.71 -12.86
C ALA A 295 15.44 -13.24 -13.91
N ILE A 296 15.50 -11.98 -14.37
CA ILE A 296 14.66 -11.47 -15.46
C ILE A 296 14.86 -12.33 -16.72
N LYS A 297 16.11 -12.61 -17.11
CA LYS A 297 16.42 -13.43 -18.30
C LYS A 297 15.87 -14.85 -18.17
N GLU A 298 15.92 -15.43 -16.98
CA GLU A 298 15.34 -16.76 -16.70
C GLU A 298 13.83 -16.77 -16.90
N TYR A 299 13.11 -15.79 -16.33
CA TYR A 299 11.66 -15.68 -16.50
C TYR A 299 11.25 -15.34 -17.94
N GLU A 300 12.04 -14.55 -18.67
CA GLU A 300 11.79 -14.26 -20.08
C GLU A 300 12.00 -15.49 -20.98
N ALA A 301 12.90 -16.40 -20.61
CA ALA A 301 13.11 -17.65 -21.31
C ALA A 301 11.92 -18.62 -21.15
N ASP A 302 11.17 -18.54 -20.05
CA ASP A 302 9.93 -19.30 -19.83
C ASP A 302 8.74 -18.40 -19.47
N MET A 303 8.29 -17.62 -20.45
CA MET A 303 7.05 -16.85 -20.30
C MET A 303 5.80 -17.72 -20.08
N GLY A 304 5.89 -19.03 -20.33
CA GLY A 304 4.81 -19.97 -20.05
C GLY A 304 4.55 -20.11 -18.54
N SER A 305 5.61 -20.24 -17.73
CA SER A 305 5.47 -20.27 -16.27
C SER A 305 4.95 -18.95 -15.71
N VAL A 306 5.43 -17.81 -16.20
CA VAL A 306 4.95 -16.47 -15.78
C VAL A 306 3.45 -16.32 -16.03
N LYS A 307 2.96 -16.78 -17.19
CA LYS A 307 1.52 -16.77 -17.50
C LYS A 307 0.73 -17.69 -16.58
N ARG A 308 1.23 -18.89 -16.27
CA ARG A 308 0.57 -19.81 -15.32
C ARG A 308 0.43 -19.19 -13.94
N ILE A 309 1.50 -18.56 -13.43
CA ILE A 309 1.46 -17.82 -12.16
C ILE A 309 0.34 -16.77 -12.15
N LEU A 310 0.18 -16.01 -13.24
CA LEU A 310 -0.86 -14.99 -13.35
C LEU A 310 -2.27 -15.57 -13.45
N VAL A 311 -2.44 -16.67 -14.18
CA VAL A 311 -3.74 -17.37 -14.27
C VAL A 311 -4.13 -17.90 -12.89
N GLU A 312 -3.25 -18.68 -12.26
CA GLU A 312 -3.49 -19.27 -10.94
C GLU A 312 -3.73 -18.20 -9.87
N GLY A 313 -2.91 -17.14 -9.85
CA GLY A 313 -3.08 -16.04 -8.92
C GLY A 313 -4.38 -15.25 -9.14
N SER A 314 -4.81 -15.09 -10.40
CA SER A 314 -6.08 -14.42 -10.72
C SER A 314 -7.29 -15.29 -10.40
N GLU A 315 -7.22 -16.61 -10.58
CA GLU A 315 -8.28 -17.54 -10.17
C GLU A 315 -8.45 -17.53 -8.64
N GLN A 316 -7.36 -17.60 -7.88
CA GLN A 316 -7.40 -17.52 -6.42
C GLN A 316 -7.91 -16.17 -5.93
N ALA A 317 -7.48 -15.08 -6.55
CA ALA A 317 -7.99 -13.75 -6.23
C ALA A 317 -9.49 -13.65 -6.52
N ARG A 318 -9.94 -14.19 -7.66
CA ARG A 318 -11.35 -14.22 -8.04
C ARG A 318 -12.21 -15.04 -7.09
N GLU A 319 -11.70 -16.17 -6.60
CA GLU A 319 -12.41 -16.98 -5.61
C GLU A 319 -12.65 -16.19 -4.31
N GLU A 320 -11.62 -15.49 -3.83
CA GLU A 320 -11.73 -14.67 -2.62
C GLU A 320 -12.63 -13.44 -2.82
N ALA A 321 -12.51 -12.78 -3.96
CA ALA A 321 -13.35 -11.65 -4.35
C ALA A 321 -14.83 -12.03 -4.41
N ASN A 322 -15.16 -13.23 -4.94
CA ASN A 322 -16.54 -13.71 -5.00
C ASN A 322 -17.14 -13.96 -3.61
N LYS A 323 -16.38 -14.52 -2.65
CA LYS A 323 -16.86 -14.70 -1.27
C LYS A 323 -17.28 -13.37 -0.65
N THR A 324 -16.47 -12.33 -0.83
CA THR A 324 -16.81 -10.99 -0.35
C THR A 324 -18.01 -10.39 -1.09
N LEU A 325 -18.13 -10.60 -2.40
CA LEU A 325 -19.29 -10.10 -3.15
C LEU A 325 -20.59 -10.83 -2.81
N GLU A 326 -20.55 -12.12 -2.47
CA GLU A 326 -21.72 -12.84 -1.96
C GLU A 326 -22.25 -12.17 -0.69
N ASP A 327 -21.37 -11.90 0.30
CA ASP A 327 -21.73 -11.16 1.50
C ASP A 327 -22.32 -9.78 1.18
N VAL A 328 -21.71 -9.05 0.23
CA VAL A 328 -22.14 -7.71 -0.20
C VAL A 328 -23.50 -7.74 -0.89
N ARG A 329 -23.74 -8.69 -1.79
CA ARG A 329 -25.02 -8.83 -2.50
C ARG A 329 -26.14 -9.19 -1.54
N GLU A 330 -25.90 -10.12 -0.61
CA GLU A 330 -26.87 -10.51 0.42
C GLU A 330 -27.31 -9.30 1.25
N VAL A 331 -26.37 -8.53 1.80
CA VAL A 331 -26.70 -7.39 2.67
C VAL A 331 -27.31 -6.20 1.91
N MET A 332 -27.09 -6.12 0.60
CA MET A 332 -27.71 -5.15 -0.30
C MET A 332 -29.06 -5.63 -0.87
N GLY A 333 -29.47 -6.88 -0.61
CA GLY A 333 -30.69 -7.49 -1.14
C GLY A 333 -30.66 -7.72 -2.65
N LEU A 334 -29.50 -8.11 -3.17
CA LEU A 334 -29.24 -8.41 -4.59
C LEU A 334 -29.04 -9.93 -4.85
N ASP A 335 -29.43 -10.77 -3.89
CA ASP A 335 -29.40 -12.23 -3.90
C ASP A 335 -30.73 -12.81 -4.41
N TYR A 336 -31.00 -12.66 -5.71
CA TYR A 336 -32.23 -13.17 -6.36
C TYR A 336 -32.01 -14.44 -7.20
#